data_AF-A0A8W8KDQ9-F1
#
_entry.id   AF-A0A8W8KDQ9-F1
#
_cell.length_a   1.000
_cell.length_b   1.000
_cell.length_c   1.000
_cell.angle_alpha   90.00
_cell.angle_beta   90.00
_cell.angle_gamma   90.00
#
_symmetry.space_group_name_H-M   'P 1'
#
loop_
_entity.id
_entity.type
_entity.pdbx_description
1 polymer ?
#
loop_
_entity_poly.entity_id
_entity_poly.type
_entity_poly.pdbx_seq_one_letter_code
_entity_poly.pdbx_strand_id
1 'polypeptide(L)'
;SARVLPEVIKNRGDLLQKYLDHRAESELQALYALQALVHKLEHPQGVLRTLFDTLYDEDIISEDGFNQWEKSKDPNEQEGKGVAMKQVVQFFTWLREAEDDVSDS
;
A
#
# COMPACT_ATOMS: atom_id res chain seq x y z
N SER A 1 7.08 18.47 -8.51
CA SER A 1 6.32 17.21 -8.39
C SER A 1 6.86 16.45 -7.20
N ALA A 2 6.00 15.98 -6.30
CA ALA A 2 6.41 15.18 -5.14
C ALA A 2 7.00 13.83 -5.59
N ARG A 3 7.95 13.29 -4.82
CA ARG A 3 8.64 12.02 -5.10
C ARG A 3 8.90 11.28 -3.79
N VAL A 4 8.96 9.96 -3.88
CA VAL A 4 9.33 9.08 -2.77
C VAL A 4 10.68 8.47 -3.08
N LEU A 5 11.54 8.41 -2.07
CA LEU A 5 12.80 7.70 -2.12
C LEU A 5 12.63 6.40 -1.32
N PRO A 6 12.65 5.21 -1.96
CA PRO A 6 12.47 3.93 -1.28
C PRO A 6 13.40 3.78 -0.07
N GLU A 7 14.65 4.21 -0.21
CA GLU A 7 15.66 4.17 0.86
C GLU A 7 15.22 4.88 2.16
N VAL A 8 14.39 5.91 2.08
CA VAL A 8 13.89 6.59 3.29
C VAL A 8 12.87 5.73 4.04
N ILE A 9 12.07 4.94 3.31
CA ILE A 9 11.08 4.00 3.88
C ILE A 9 11.82 2.82 4.49
N LYS A 10 12.77 2.22 3.74
CA LYS A 10 13.60 1.11 4.19
C LYS A 10 14.34 1.41 5.48
N ASN A 11 14.96 2.59 5.57
CA ASN A 11 15.64 3.06 6.79
C ASN A 11 14.70 3.23 8.00
N ARG A 12 13.38 3.20 7.80
CA ARG A 12 12.36 3.26 8.86
C ARG A 12 11.59 1.94 9.00
N GLY A 13 11.98 0.89 8.28
CA GLY A 13 11.30 -0.41 8.23
C GLY A 13 11.05 -0.99 9.62
N ASP A 14 12.12 -1.19 10.41
CA ASP A 14 12.02 -1.72 11.78
C ASP A 14 11.04 -0.95 12.67
N LEU A 15 11.01 0.39 12.51
CA LEU A 15 10.11 1.24 13.28
C LEU A 15 8.66 1.04 12.82
N LEU A 16 8.42 1.04 11.52
CA LEU A 16 7.08 0.84 10.95
C LEU A 16 6.55 -0.55 11.28
N GLN A 17 7.34 -1.61 11.09
CA GLN A 17 7.00 -2.97 11.48
C GLN A 17 6.65 -3.06 12.97
N LYS A 18 7.43 -2.42 13.86
CA LYS A 18 7.11 -2.42 15.30
C LYS A 18 5.75 -1.79 15.64
N TYR A 19 5.32 -0.77 14.91
CA TYR A 19 4.04 -0.11 15.17
C TYR A 19 2.85 -0.81 14.52
N LEU A 20 3.06 -1.39 13.34
CA LEU A 20 2.02 -2.11 12.59
C LEU A 20 1.84 -3.53 13.13
N ASP A 21 2.93 -4.18 13.52
CA ASP A 21 2.97 -5.42 14.29
C ASP A 21 2.16 -6.55 13.63
N HIS A 22 2.15 -6.57 12.29
CA HIS A 22 1.33 -7.47 11.46
C HIS A 22 -0.16 -7.52 11.83
N ARG A 23 -0.68 -6.46 12.48
CA ARG A 23 -2.10 -6.33 12.78
C ARG A 23 -2.80 -5.75 11.57
N ALA A 24 -3.65 -6.56 10.94
CA ALA A 24 -4.40 -6.16 9.74
C ALA A 24 -5.11 -4.80 9.88
N GLU A 25 -5.71 -4.51 11.05
CA GLU A 25 -6.33 -3.20 11.30
C GLU A 25 -5.32 -2.04 11.27
N SER A 26 -4.12 -2.23 11.84
CA SER A 26 -3.06 -1.21 11.86
C SER A 26 -2.49 -0.97 10.48
N GLU A 27 -2.25 -2.06 9.72
CA GLU A 27 -1.81 -2.00 8.33
C GLU A 27 -2.84 -1.30 7.43
N LEU A 28 -4.13 -1.65 7.57
CA LEU A 28 -5.23 -1.02 6.84
C LEU A 28 -5.31 0.49 7.12
N GLN A 29 -5.18 0.89 8.39
CA GLN A 29 -5.16 2.31 8.76
C GLN A 29 -3.95 3.04 8.18
N ALA A 30 -2.78 2.40 8.11
CA ALA A 30 -1.61 2.98 7.46
C ALA A 30 -1.84 3.20 5.96
N LEU A 31 -2.48 2.26 5.27
CA LEU A 31 -2.82 2.37 3.85
C LEU A 31 -3.85 3.48 3.58
N TYR A 32 -4.85 3.66 4.46
CA TYR A 32 -5.75 4.82 4.39
C TYR A 32 -5.00 6.14 4.59
N ALA A 33 -4.08 6.21 5.56
CA ALA A 33 -3.28 7.40 5.79
C ALA A 33 -2.43 7.77 4.55
N LEU A 34 -1.85 6.78 3.87
CA LEU A 34 -1.12 6.99 2.62
C LEU A 34 -2.03 7.47 1.49
N GLN A 35 -3.20 6.87 1.32
CA GLN A 35 -4.19 7.33 0.35
C GLN A 35 -4.57 8.79 0.59
N ALA A 36 -4.91 9.15 1.84
CA ALA A 36 -5.30 10.50 2.21
C ALA A 36 -4.15 11.50 1.97
N LEU A 37 -2.91 11.13 2.29
CA LEU A 37 -1.72 11.95 2.02
C LEU A 37 -1.52 12.17 0.52
N VAL A 38 -1.54 11.10 -0.29
CA VAL A 38 -1.37 11.20 -1.75
C VAL A 38 -2.51 12.01 -2.38
N HIS A 39 -3.72 11.87 -1.88
CA HIS A 39 -4.85 12.67 -2.33
C HIS A 39 -4.65 14.16 -2.07
N LYS A 40 -4.20 14.54 -0.86
CA LYS A 40 -3.84 15.93 -0.50
C LYS A 40 -2.72 16.50 -1.36
N LEU A 41 -1.83 15.65 -1.87
CA LEU A 41 -0.77 16.01 -2.80
C LEU A 41 -1.21 16.04 -4.27
N GLU A 42 -2.51 15.85 -4.53
CA GLU A 42 -3.11 15.81 -5.87
C GLU A 42 -2.60 14.66 -6.75
N HIS A 43 -2.37 13.50 -6.15
CA HIS A 43 -2.06 12.25 -6.86
C HIS A 43 -0.81 12.32 -7.76
N PRO A 44 0.36 12.71 -7.22
CA PRO A 44 1.60 12.76 -7.98
C PRO A 44 1.95 11.39 -8.59
N GLN A 45 2.29 11.39 -9.88
CA GLN A 45 2.54 10.15 -10.62
C GLN A 45 3.65 9.31 -9.97
N GLY A 46 3.37 8.02 -9.78
CA GLY A 46 4.34 7.03 -9.30
C GLY A 46 4.53 6.98 -7.78
N VAL A 47 4.11 8.00 -7.03
CA VAL A 47 4.33 8.08 -5.57
C VAL A 47 3.65 6.93 -4.83
N LEU A 48 2.35 6.73 -5.04
CA LEU A 48 1.61 5.69 -4.33
C LEU A 48 2.09 4.29 -4.72
N ARG A 49 2.42 4.10 -6.00
CA ARG A 49 2.96 2.85 -6.51
C ARG A 49 4.28 2.50 -5.81
N THR A 50 5.24 3.42 -5.79
CA THR A 50 6.54 3.22 -5.11
C THR A 50 6.37 2.95 -3.62
N LEU A 51 5.41 3.62 -2.96
CA LEU A 51 5.09 3.33 -1.55
C LEU A 51 4.60 1.89 -1.36
N PHE A 52 3.64 1.44 -2.17
CA PHE A 52 3.08 0.09 -2.07
C PHE A 52 4.15 -0.98 -2.35
N ASP A 53 4.91 -0.83 -3.44
CA ASP A 53 6.01 -1.75 -3.76
C ASP A 53 7.01 -1.84 -2.59
N THR A 54 7.46 -0.69 -2.07
CA THR A 54 8.46 -0.68 -0.98
C THR A 54 7.90 -1.25 0.33
N LEU A 55 6.64 -1.01 0.65
CA LEU A 55 6.03 -1.52 1.89
C LEU A 55 5.77 -3.02 1.85
N TYR A 56 5.49 -3.56 0.66
CA TYR A 56 5.37 -5.00 0.42
C TYR A 56 6.75 -5.68 0.48
N ASP A 57 7.71 -5.19 -0.32
CA ASP A 57 9.05 -5.80 -0.43
C ASP A 57 9.82 -5.85 0.90
N GLU A 58 9.53 -4.93 1.82
CA GLU A 58 10.17 -4.83 3.14
C GLU A 58 9.35 -5.50 4.25
N ASP A 59 8.33 -6.31 3.92
CA ASP A 59 7.44 -7.00 4.87
C ASP A 59 6.79 -6.06 5.90
N ILE A 60 6.52 -4.79 5.53
CA ILE A 60 5.94 -3.79 6.43
C ILE A 60 4.41 -3.87 6.43
N ILE A 61 3.83 -4.14 5.26
CA ILE A 61 2.39 -4.35 5.08
C ILE A 61 2.21 -5.72 4.43
N SER A 62 1.40 -6.56 5.06
CA SER A 62 1.07 -7.87 4.51
C SER A 62 0.20 -7.77 3.25
N GLU A 63 0.22 -8.83 2.45
CA GLU A 63 -0.72 -9.03 1.36
C GLU A 63 -2.19 -8.89 1.81
N ASP A 64 -2.54 -9.44 2.97
CA ASP A 64 -3.88 -9.31 3.53
C ASP A 64 -4.23 -7.84 3.83
N GLY A 65 -3.29 -7.05 4.36
CA GLY A 65 -3.47 -5.62 4.56
C GLY A 65 -3.80 -4.88 3.26
N PHE A 66 -3.06 -5.15 2.18
CA PHE A 66 -3.34 -4.58 0.86
C PHE A 66 -4.69 -5.04 0.31
N ASN A 67 -5.03 -6.32 0.44
CA ASN A 67 -6.29 -6.91 -0.01
C ASN A 67 -7.50 -6.33 0.75
N GLN A 68 -7.37 -6.11 2.06
CA GLN A 68 -8.40 -5.45 2.87
C GLN A 68 -8.58 -3.99 2.44
N TRP A 69 -7.49 -3.27 2.20
CA TRP A 69 -7.57 -1.91 1.68
C TRP A 69 -8.25 -1.89 0.31
N GLU A 70 -7.89 -2.79 -0.61
CA GLU A 70 -8.48 -2.89 -1.96
C GLU A 70 -10.01 -3.09 -1.90
N LYS A 71 -10.47 -4.02 -1.06
CA LYS A 71 -11.88 -4.43 -0.94
C LYS A 71 -12.70 -3.49 -0.06
N SER A 72 -12.05 -2.60 0.70
CA SER A 72 -12.74 -1.73 1.65
C SER A 72 -13.82 -0.86 1.01
N LYS A 73 -14.97 -0.80 1.70
CA LYS A 73 -16.09 0.08 1.38
C LYS A 73 -16.45 1.01 2.54
N ASP A 74 -15.51 1.28 3.44
CA ASP A 74 -15.75 2.23 4.53
C ASP A 74 -16.10 3.60 3.94
N PRO A 75 -17.30 4.15 4.21
CA PRO A 75 -17.73 5.41 3.62
C PRO A 75 -16.83 6.60 3.99
N ASN A 76 -16.10 6.54 5.11
CA ASN A 76 -15.22 7.62 5.54
C ASN A 76 -13.87 7.62 4.81
N GLU A 77 -13.51 6.50 4.18
CA GLU A 77 -12.18 6.28 3.57
C GLU A 77 -12.24 6.21 2.03
N GLN A 78 -13.34 6.66 1.43
CA GLN A 78 -13.51 6.65 -0.04
C GLN A 78 -12.85 7.85 -0.73
N GLU A 79 -12.53 8.91 0.00
CA GLU A 79 -11.93 10.11 -0.58
C GLU A 79 -10.54 9.80 -1.16
N GLY A 80 -10.31 10.14 -2.43
CA GLY A 80 -9.07 9.82 -3.15
C GLY A 80 -8.91 8.34 -3.57
N LYS A 81 -9.72 7.41 -3.05
CA LYS A 81 -9.64 5.96 -3.32
C LYS A 81 -9.68 5.63 -4.80
N GLY A 82 -10.61 6.22 -5.55
CA GLY A 82 -10.80 5.89 -6.97
C GLY A 82 -9.59 6.23 -7.86
N VAL A 83 -8.88 7.32 -7.57
CA VAL A 83 -7.65 7.68 -8.30
C VAL A 83 -6.47 6.86 -7.82
N ALA A 84 -6.36 6.65 -6.50
CA ALA A 84 -5.37 5.79 -5.88
C ALA A 84 -5.40 4.37 -6.49
N MET A 85 -6.59 3.76 -6.58
CA MET A 85 -6.81 2.45 -7.21
C MET A 85 -6.26 2.38 -8.63
N LYS A 86 -6.49 3.41 -9.45
CA LYS A 86 -5.98 3.46 -10.83
C LYS A 86 -4.45 3.49 -10.90
N GLN A 87 -3.78 4.08 -9.90
CA GLN A 87 -2.31 4.13 -9.85
C GLN A 87 -1.67 2.80 -9.47
N VAL A 88 -2.38 1.96 -8.73
CA VAL A 88 -1.85 0.70 -8.16
C VAL A 88 -2.43 -0.56 -8.81
N VAL A 89 -3.20 -0.46 -9.89
CA VAL A 89 -3.75 -1.63 -10.61
C VAL A 89 -2.67 -2.67 -10.91
N GLN A 90 -1.51 -2.23 -11.44
CA GLN A 90 -0.42 -3.14 -11.80
C GLN A 90 0.20 -3.84 -10.58
N PHE A 91 0.21 -3.19 -9.41
CA PHE A 91 0.67 -3.83 -8.17
C PHE A 91 -0.25 -4.99 -7.79
N PHE A 92 -1.57 -4.78 -7.81
CA PHE A 92 -2.55 -5.84 -7.52
C PHE A 92 -2.65 -6.92 -8.61
N THR A 93 -2.35 -6.59 -9.87
CA THR A 93 -2.21 -7.60 -10.92
C THR A 93 -1.04 -8.53 -10.60
N TRP A 94 0.13 -7.96 -10.30
CA TRP A 94 1.31 -8.73 -9.94
C TRP A 94 1.10 -9.56 -8.67
N LEU A 95 0.44 -9.00 -7.65
CA LEU A 95 0.18 -9.68 -6.38
C LEU A 95 -0.61 -10.99 -6.58
N ARG A 96 -1.66 -10.94 -7.42
CA ARG A 96 -2.47 -12.13 -7.76
C ARG A 96 -1.72 -13.14 -8.63
N GLU A 97 -0.91 -12.67 -9.59
CA GLU A 97 -0.08 -13.56 -10.42
C GLU A 97 0.93 -14.34 -9.57
N ALA A 98 1.46 -13.71 -8.52
CA ALA A 98 2.36 -14.37 -7.59
C ALA A 98 1.66 -15.46 -6.75
N GLU A 99 0.40 -15.28 -6.35
CA GLU A 99 -0.39 -16.30 -5.64
C GLU A 99 -0.61 -17.56 -6.48
N ASP A 100 -0.95 -17.40 -7.77
CA ASP A 100 -1.25 -18.52 -8.67
C ASP A 100 -0.01 -19.43 -8.89
N ASP A 101 1.20 -18.86 -9.00
CA ASP A 101 2.45 -19.61 -9.20
C ASP A 101 2.86 -20.48 -7.99
N VAL A 102 2.47 -20.12 -6.76
CA VAL A 102 2.79 -20.92 -5.55
C VAL A 102 1.84 -22.11 -5.38
N SER A 103 0.66 -22.06 -5.98
CA SER A 103 -0.40 -23.08 -5.84
C SER A 103 -0.22 -24.30 -6.77
N ASP A 104 0.60 -24.16 -7.81
CA ASP A 104 0.88 -25.18 -8.83
C ASP A 104 2.25 -25.89 -8.62
N SER A 105 2.89 -25.70 -7.46
CA SER A 105 4.19 -26.29 -7.07
C SER A 105 4.10 -27.32 -5.93
#